data_AF-A0A7Z7J125-F1
#
_entry.id   AF-A0A7Z7J125-F1
#
_cell.length_a   1.000
_cell.length_b   1.000
_cell.length_c   1.000
_cell.angle_alpha   90.00
_cell.angle_beta   90.00
_cell.angle_gamma   90.00
#
_symmetry.space_group_name_H-M   'P 1'
#
loop_
_entity.id
_entity.type
_entity.pdbx_description
1 polymer ?
#
loop_
_entity_poly.entity_id
_entity_poly.type
_entity_poly.pdbx_seq_one_letter_code
_entity_poly.pdbx_strand_id
1 'polypeptide(L)'
;MTPIPEGFRQDAQGRLVPEVLIKQIDLARDELVQEIVKKAKAVSQEIAEFKAGTFGDIEAFVQLSAEQYRVRLGGKKGNVQLLSFDGRYKVLRANQENIAFDERLQAAKDLIDQCLTEWTEGARSELRALINDAFRVDQAGNIRTGQVLSLRRLAIDDPRWQEAMLAIAEAVQVVGSKSYVRVYERDSQGEYRPIALDIAGA
;
A
#
# COMPACT_ATOMS: atom_id res chain seq x y z
N MET A 1 14.22 9.61 -29.99
CA MET A 1 15.51 9.76 -29.30
C MET A 1 16.57 9.89 -30.37
N THR A 2 17.30 11.01 -30.41
CA THR A 2 18.42 11.17 -31.35
C THR A 2 19.52 10.18 -30.95
N PRO A 3 20.08 9.38 -31.88
CA PRO A 3 21.14 8.44 -31.54
C PRO A 3 22.35 9.22 -31.02
N ILE A 4 22.95 8.72 -29.93
CA ILE A 4 24.19 9.27 -29.37
C ILE A 4 25.32 8.94 -30.36
N PRO A 5 26.10 9.93 -30.84
CA PRO A 5 27.23 9.69 -31.73
C PRO A 5 28.29 8.77 -31.09
N GLU A 6 28.97 7.98 -31.91
CA GLU A 6 30.06 7.11 -31.46
C GLU A 6 31.17 7.92 -30.77
N GLY A 7 31.66 7.45 -29.62
CA GLY A 7 32.68 8.14 -28.81
C GLY A 7 32.15 9.26 -27.92
N PHE A 8 30.82 9.43 -27.80
CA PHE A 8 30.18 10.38 -26.88
C PHE A 8 29.27 9.64 -25.89
N ARG A 9 29.13 10.20 -24.67
CA ARG A 9 28.09 9.81 -23.70
C ARG A 9 27.22 11.01 -23.34
N GLN A 10 25.95 10.75 -23.01
CA GLN A 10 25.05 11.77 -22.51
C GLN A 10 25.18 11.89 -20.98
N ASP A 11 25.37 13.10 -20.47
CA ASP A 11 25.39 13.36 -19.02
C ASP A 11 23.99 13.60 -18.44
N ALA A 12 23.90 13.80 -17.12
CA ALA A 12 22.64 14.02 -16.40
C ALA A 12 21.91 15.32 -16.80
N GLN A 13 22.61 16.30 -17.39
CA GLN A 13 22.01 17.52 -17.93
C GLN A 13 21.58 17.37 -19.40
N GLY A 14 21.76 16.17 -19.98
CA GLY A 14 21.41 15.87 -21.35
C GLY A 14 22.45 16.30 -22.38
N ARG A 15 23.65 16.73 -21.96
CA ARG A 15 24.74 17.17 -22.85
C ARG A 15 25.53 15.98 -23.35
N LEU A 16 26.04 16.06 -24.58
CA LEU A 16 26.94 15.06 -25.15
C LEU A 16 28.39 15.39 -24.80
N VAL A 17 29.04 14.48 -24.06
CA VAL A 17 30.42 14.61 -23.60
C VAL A 17 31.26 13.55 -24.33
N PRO A 18 32.37 13.94 -25.00
CA PRO A 18 33.31 12.98 -25.55
C PRO A 18 33.85 12.04 -24.46
N GLU A 19 33.85 10.73 -24.70
CA GLU A 19 34.27 9.73 -23.72
C GLU A 19 35.71 9.95 -23.23
N VAL A 20 36.59 10.43 -24.11
CA VAL A 20 38.00 10.75 -23.80
C VAL A 20 38.17 11.83 -22.72
N LEU A 21 37.14 12.65 -22.50
CA LEU A 21 37.13 13.69 -21.46
C LEU A 21 36.55 13.21 -20.13
N ILE A 22 35.98 11.99 -20.09
CA ILE A 22 35.41 11.39 -18.88
C ILE A 22 36.52 10.64 -18.15
N LYS A 23 36.62 10.84 -16.83
CA LYS A 23 37.61 10.13 -16.03
C LYS A 23 37.32 8.64 -16.06
N GLN A 24 38.36 7.81 -16.14
CA GLN A 24 38.24 6.35 -16.16
C GLN A 24 37.44 5.79 -14.98
N ILE A 25 37.60 6.37 -13.79
CA ILE A 25 36.81 5.98 -12.60
C ILE A 25 35.31 6.28 -12.74
N ASP A 26 34.95 7.33 -13.47
CA ASP A 26 33.55 7.70 -13.69
C ASP A 26 32.92 6.78 -14.74
N LEU A 27 33.68 6.37 -15.78
CA LEU A 27 33.27 5.34 -16.74
C LEU A 27 33.06 3.98 -16.07
N ALA A 28 34.02 3.55 -15.24
CA ALA A 28 33.90 2.30 -14.49
C ALA A 28 32.72 2.30 -13.51
N ARG A 29 32.44 3.46 -12.89
CA ARG A 29 31.25 3.62 -12.03
C ARG A 29 29.96 3.52 -12.84
N ASP A 30 29.88 4.19 -13.99
CA ASP A 30 28.71 4.10 -14.87
C ASP A 30 28.48 2.65 -15.29
N GLU A 31 29.52 1.94 -15.75
CA GLU A 31 29.42 0.53 -16.12
C GLU A 31 28.90 -0.35 -14.97
N LEU A 32 29.46 -0.19 -13.76
CA LEU A 32 28.99 -0.92 -12.59
C LEU A 32 27.51 -0.64 -12.29
N VAL A 33 27.09 0.62 -12.35
CA VAL A 33 25.69 1.02 -12.11
C VAL A 33 24.78 0.43 -13.19
N GLN A 34 25.14 0.49 -14.46
CA GLN A 34 24.36 -0.08 -15.56
C GLN A 34 24.19 -1.59 -15.39
N GLU A 35 25.25 -2.31 -15.01
CA GLU A 35 25.20 -3.75 -14.76
C GLU A 35 24.31 -4.10 -13.57
N ILE A 36 24.39 -3.35 -12.46
CA ILE A 36 23.49 -3.55 -11.31
C ILE A 36 22.03 -3.30 -11.72
N VAL A 37 21.76 -2.20 -12.44
CA VAL A 37 20.41 -1.85 -12.90
C VAL A 37 19.85 -2.91 -13.85
N LYS A 38 20.69 -3.45 -14.75
CA LYS A 38 20.30 -4.54 -15.65
C LYS A 38 19.86 -5.78 -14.88
N LYS A 39 20.64 -6.20 -13.88
CA LYS A 39 20.29 -7.34 -13.00
C LYS A 39 19.02 -7.07 -12.20
N ALA A 40 18.88 -5.88 -11.62
CA ALA A 40 17.71 -5.48 -10.86
C ALA A 40 16.43 -5.48 -11.72
N LYS A 41 16.52 -5.01 -12.97
CA LYS A 41 15.39 -5.06 -13.93
C LYS A 41 14.97 -6.49 -14.25
N ALA A 42 15.92 -7.41 -14.41
CA ALA A 42 15.62 -8.82 -14.66
C ALA A 42 14.84 -9.43 -13.48
N VAL A 43 15.35 -9.27 -12.25
CA VAL A 43 14.65 -9.75 -11.04
C VAL A 43 13.27 -9.10 -10.87
N SER A 44 13.16 -7.79 -11.12
CA SER A 44 11.89 -7.09 -11.06
C SER A 44 10.88 -7.64 -12.08
N GLN A 45 11.34 -8.03 -13.26
CA GLN A 45 10.49 -8.64 -14.29
C GLN A 45 10.02 -10.03 -13.84
N GLU A 46 10.90 -10.86 -13.30
CA GLU A 46 10.56 -12.19 -12.78
C GLU A 46 9.51 -12.09 -11.66
N ILE A 47 9.65 -11.14 -10.73
CA ILE A 47 8.67 -10.91 -9.66
C ILE A 47 7.31 -10.46 -10.23
N ALA A 48 7.33 -9.61 -11.26
CA ALA A 48 6.10 -9.13 -11.90
C ALA A 48 5.35 -10.26 -12.63
N GLU A 49 6.08 -11.11 -13.35
CA GLU A 49 5.55 -12.29 -14.03
C GLU A 49 5.02 -13.32 -13.04
N PHE A 50 5.79 -13.64 -12.00
CA PHE A 50 5.36 -14.51 -10.91
C PHE A 50 4.05 -14.02 -10.28
N LYS A 51 3.96 -12.72 -9.98
CA LYS A 51 2.75 -12.12 -9.42
C LYS A 51 1.56 -12.29 -10.38
N ALA A 52 1.70 -11.92 -11.64
CA ALA A 52 0.63 -11.99 -12.62
C ALA A 52 0.15 -13.43 -12.85
N GLY A 53 1.09 -14.37 -13.03
CA GLY A 53 0.80 -15.80 -13.17
C GLY A 53 0.06 -16.35 -11.96
N THR A 54 0.58 -16.10 -10.76
CA THR A 54 -0.05 -16.59 -9.51
C THR A 54 -1.48 -16.08 -9.34
N PHE A 55 -1.76 -14.82 -9.67
CA PHE A 55 -3.14 -14.31 -9.64
C PHE A 55 -4.06 -15.03 -10.63
N GLY A 56 -3.57 -15.29 -11.85
CA GLY A 56 -4.29 -16.04 -12.87
C GLY A 56 -4.59 -17.47 -12.42
N ASP A 57 -3.59 -18.15 -11.87
CA ASP A 57 -3.70 -19.54 -11.40
C ASP A 57 -4.70 -19.68 -10.24
N ILE A 58 -4.65 -18.77 -9.26
CA ILE A 58 -5.61 -18.76 -8.14
C ILE A 58 -7.04 -18.55 -8.67
N GLU A 59 -7.23 -17.61 -9.60
CA GLU A 59 -8.56 -17.35 -10.17
C GLU A 59 -9.09 -18.56 -10.95
N ALA A 60 -8.25 -19.17 -11.78
CA ALA A 60 -8.60 -20.39 -12.53
C ALA A 60 -8.96 -21.54 -11.58
N PHE A 61 -8.21 -21.73 -10.49
CA PHE A 61 -8.48 -22.76 -9.50
C PHE A 61 -9.79 -22.53 -8.73
N VAL A 62 -10.08 -21.28 -8.36
CA VAL A 62 -11.34 -20.90 -7.71
C VAL A 62 -12.52 -21.15 -8.64
N GLN A 63 -12.38 -20.81 -9.92
CA GLN A 63 -13.41 -21.08 -10.93
C GLN A 63 -13.65 -22.59 -11.09
N LEU A 64 -12.58 -23.37 -11.27
CA LEU A 64 -12.65 -24.83 -11.37
C LEU A 64 -13.37 -25.46 -10.17
N SER A 65 -13.03 -24.99 -8.95
CA SER A 65 -13.68 -25.44 -7.72
C SER A 65 -15.17 -25.11 -7.69
N ALA A 66 -15.57 -23.92 -8.16
CA ALA A 66 -16.97 -23.51 -8.21
C ALA A 66 -17.78 -24.32 -9.23
N GLU A 67 -17.19 -24.62 -10.38
CA GLU A 67 -17.79 -25.44 -11.44
C GLU A 67 -18.14 -26.85 -10.94
N GLN A 68 -17.29 -27.44 -10.08
CA GLN A 68 -17.57 -28.74 -9.45
C GLN A 68 -18.90 -28.76 -8.69
N TYR A 69 -19.27 -27.64 -8.07
CA TYR A 69 -20.53 -27.50 -7.33
C TYR A 69 -21.65 -26.84 -8.16
N ARG A 70 -21.42 -26.60 -9.46
CA ARG A 70 -22.35 -25.92 -10.38
C ARG A 70 -22.77 -24.52 -9.89
N VAL A 71 -21.91 -23.88 -9.11
CA VAL A 71 -22.11 -22.50 -8.62
C VAL A 71 -21.30 -21.56 -9.50
N ARG A 72 -21.91 -20.44 -9.90
CA ARG A 72 -21.15 -19.30 -10.45
C ARG A 72 -20.78 -18.38 -9.30
N LEU A 73 -19.50 -18.32 -8.95
CA LEU A 73 -19.02 -17.34 -7.98
C LEU A 73 -19.14 -15.95 -8.61
N GLY A 74 -19.99 -15.10 -8.02
CA GLY A 74 -20.15 -13.71 -8.43
C GLY A 74 -19.02 -12.86 -7.88
N GLY A 75 -18.14 -12.38 -8.76
CA GLY A 75 -17.16 -11.34 -8.47
C GLY A 75 -15.76 -11.84 -8.10
N LYS A 76 -14.73 -11.15 -8.62
CA LYS A 76 -13.30 -11.36 -8.30
C LYS A 76 -12.92 -10.90 -6.88
N LYS A 77 -13.91 -10.54 -6.05
CA LYS A 77 -13.72 -9.89 -4.76
C LYS A 77 -13.85 -10.91 -3.64
N GLY A 78 -12.73 -11.17 -2.96
CA GLY A 78 -12.69 -11.96 -1.75
C GLY A 78 -11.28 -12.45 -1.47
N ASN A 79 -10.95 -12.56 -0.19
CA ASN A 79 -9.73 -13.22 0.23
C ASN A 79 -9.84 -14.71 -0.07
N VAL A 80 -8.80 -15.31 -0.63
CA VAL A 80 -8.73 -16.74 -0.94
C VAL A 80 -7.51 -17.32 -0.25
N GLN A 81 -7.70 -18.41 0.48
CA GLN A 81 -6.64 -19.17 1.12
C GLN A 81 -6.57 -20.55 0.49
N LEU A 82 -5.39 -20.91 -0.01
CA LEU A 82 -5.06 -22.23 -0.51
C LEU A 82 -3.99 -22.85 0.40
N LEU A 83 -4.19 -24.11 0.77
CA LEU A 83 -3.25 -24.90 1.56
C LEU A 83 -2.73 -26.05 0.71
N SER A 84 -1.45 -26.41 0.86
CA SER A 84 -0.98 -27.69 0.35
C SER A 84 -1.66 -28.84 1.10
N PHE A 85 -1.72 -30.01 0.47
CA PHE A 85 -2.41 -31.18 1.03
C PHE A 85 -1.85 -31.61 2.40
N ASP A 86 -0.54 -31.51 2.58
CA ASP A 86 0.16 -31.77 3.85
C ASP A 86 0.09 -30.59 4.84
N GLY A 87 -0.49 -29.46 4.43
CA GLY A 87 -0.59 -28.23 5.22
C GLY A 87 0.76 -27.57 5.51
N ARG A 88 1.83 -27.90 4.77
CA ARG A 88 3.14 -27.25 4.91
C ARG A 88 3.17 -25.84 4.29
N TYR A 89 2.46 -25.65 3.18
CA TYR A 89 2.48 -24.40 2.45
C TYR A 89 1.10 -23.75 2.42
N LYS A 90 1.10 -22.41 2.41
CA LYS A 90 -0.11 -21.60 2.34
C LYS A 90 0.08 -20.46 1.35
N VAL A 91 -0.87 -20.31 0.44
CA VAL A 91 -0.97 -19.16 -0.48
C VAL A 91 -2.23 -18.38 -0.13
N LEU A 92 -2.08 -17.06 0.05
CA LEU A 92 -3.16 -16.15 0.37
C LEU A 92 -3.27 -15.07 -0.70
N ARG A 93 -4.40 -15.01 -1.39
CA ARG A 93 -4.84 -13.82 -2.12
C ARG A 93 -5.60 -12.91 -1.16
N ALA A 94 -5.05 -11.73 -0.87
CA ALA A 94 -5.66 -10.75 0.02
C ALA A 94 -6.07 -9.50 -0.77
N ASN A 95 -7.33 -9.09 -0.64
CA ASN A 95 -7.83 -7.83 -1.18
C ASN A 95 -7.93 -6.81 -0.04
N GLN A 96 -7.18 -5.71 -0.17
CA GLN A 96 -7.26 -4.58 0.74
C GLN A 96 -8.04 -3.46 0.09
N GLU A 97 -9.08 -2.99 0.77
CA GLU A 97 -9.83 -1.82 0.32
C GLU A 97 -9.11 -0.55 0.76
N ASN A 98 -9.03 0.41 -0.16
CA ASN A 98 -8.60 1.76 0.13
C ASN A 98 -9.84 2.60 0.37
N ILE A 99 -9.88 3.23 1.54
CA ILE A 99 -10.96 4.11 1.94
C ILE A 99 -10.54 5.57 1.80
N ALA A 100 -11.53 6.42 1.51
CA ALA A 100 -11.44 7.86 1.65
C ALA A 100 -12.67 8.35 2.42
N PHE A 101 -12.67 9.64 2.77
CA PHE A 101 -13.85 10.28 3.30
C PHE A 101 -14.49 11.19 2.26
N ASP A 102 -15.82 11.28 2.29
CA ASP A 102 -16.58 12.25 1.52
C ASP A 102 -16.77 13.59 2.28
N GLU A 103 -17.64 14.47 1.77
CA GLU A 103 -17.90 15.80 2.31
C GLU A 103 -18.37 15.81 3.77
N ARG A 104 -18.98 14.71 4.26
CA ARG A 104 -19.47 14.61 5.65
C ARG A 104 -18.35 14.74 6.67
N LEU A 105 -17.11 14.47 6.28
CA LEU A 105 -15.95 14.68 7.15
C LEU A 105 -15.79 16.14 7.58
N GLN A 106 -16.13 17.09 6.71
CA GLN A 106 -16.06 18.50 7.06
C GLN A 106 -17.10 18.84 8.14
N ALA A 107 -18.33 18.31 8.02
CA ALA A 107 -19.35 18.47 9.05
C ALA A 107 -18.93 17.86 10.39
N ALA A 108 -18.30 16.67 10.36
CA ALA A 108 -17.76 16.04 11.56
C ALA A 108 -16.66 16.89 12.22
N LYS A 109 -15.78 17.49 11.41
CA LYS A 109 -14.73 18.38 11.91
C LYS A 109 -15.32 19.61 12.59
N ASP A 110 -16.34 20.23 11.99
CA ASP A 110 -16.97 21.42 12.55
C ASP A 110 -17.66 21.11 13.89
N LEU A 111 -18.32 19.96 14.03
CA LEU A 111 -18.89 19.49 15.30
C LEU A 111 -17.82 19.29 16.37
N ILE A 112 -16.68 18.68 16.00
CA ILE A 112 -15.54 18.47 16.91
C ILE A 112 -14.95 19.82 17.35
N ASP A 113 -14.79 20.77 16.44
CA ASP A 113 -14.26 22.10 16.76
C ASP A 113 -15.17 22.87 17.72
N GLN A 114 -16.50 22.70 17.60
CA GLN A 114 -17.47 23.25 18.55
C GLN A 114 -17.28 22.66 19.95
N CYS A 115 -17.15 21.32 20.08
CA CYS A 115 -16.84 20.67 21.35
C CYS A 115 -15.56 21.23 21.98
N LEU A 116 -14.49 21.30 21.19
CA LEU A 116 -13.18 21.72 21.69
C LEU A 116 -13.13 23.18 22.09
N THR A 117 -13.94 24.03 21.48
CA THR A 117 -14.02 25.45 21.83
C THR A 117 -14.68 25.63 23.20
N GLU A 118 -15.70 24.86 23.54
CA GLU A 118 -16.36 24.95 24.85
C GLU A 118 -15.58 24.25 25.97
N TRP A 119 -14.76 23.25 25.65
CA TRP A 119 -13.88 22.62 26.63
C TRP A 119 -12.70 23.50 27.09
N THR A 120 -12.70 24.79 26.72
CA THR A 120 -11.60 25.73 26.98
C THR A 120 -11.46 26.20 28.44
N GLU A 121 -12.30 25.75 29.37
CA GLU A 121 -12.03 25.88 30.81
C GLU A 121 -11.57 24.54 31.41
N GLY A 122 -10.28 24.22 31.18
CA GLY A 122 -9.56 23.17 31.91
C GLY A 122 -9.17 21.91 31.12
N ALA A 123 -9.60 21.75 29.87
CA ALA A 123 -9.23 20.58 29.07
C ALA A 123 -7.86 20.75 28.38
N ARG A 124 -6.88 20.03 28.94
CA ARG A 124 -5.55 19.65 28.44
C ARG A 124 -5.33 19.92 26.95
N SER A 125 -4.53 20.95 26.65
CA SER A 125 -4.00 21.34 25.33
C SER A 125 -3.57 20.18 24.43
N GLU A 126 -3.13 19.08 25.04
CA GLU A 126 -2.68 17.84 24.44
C GLU A 126 -3.80 17.12 23.67
N LEU A 127 -5.04 17.12 24.17
CA LEU A 127 -6.17 16.50 23.48
C LEU A 127 -6.52 17.27 22.19
N ARG A 128 -6.50 18.60 22.28
CA ARG A 128 -6.71 19.48 21.11
C ARG A 128 -5.62 19.28 20.06
N ALA A 129 -4.36 19.12 20.48
CA ALA A 129 -3.25 18.84 19.58
C ALA A 129 -3.42 17.49 18.86
N LEU A 130 -3.84 16.43 19.57
CA LEU A 130 -4.11 15.11 18.99
C LEU A 130 -5.24 15.14 17.96
N ILE A 131 -6.33 15.86 18.25
CA ILE A 131 -7.47 15.97 17.35
C ILE A 131 -7.09 16.77 16.10
N ASN A 132 -6.41 17.91 16.26
CA ASN A 132 -5.91 18.68 15.13
C ASN A 132 -4.94 17.88 14.26
N ASP A 133 -4.07 17.05 14.87
CA ASP A 133 -3.18 16.15 14.11
C ASP A 133 -3.96 15.15 13.26
N ALA A 134 -5.08 14.63 13.77
CA ALA A 134 -5.88 13.63 13.07
C ALA A 134 -6.49 14.15 11.75
N PHE A 135 -6.78 15.45 11.66
CA PHE A 135 -7.27 16.10 10.44
C PHE A 135 -6.15 16.67 9.55
N ARG A 136 -4.89 16.48 9.92
CA ARG A 136 -3.76 16.95 9.11
C ARG A 136 -3.63 16.12 7.84
N VAL A 137 -3.42 16.82 6.72
CA VAL A 137 -3.09 16.18 5.45
C VAL A 137 -1.64 15.68 5.42
N ASP A 138 -1.40 14.59 4.71
CA ASP A 138 -0.05 14.11 4.43
C ASP A 138 0.67 14.97 3.38
N GLN A 139 1.90 14.60 3.02
CA GLN A 139 2.68 15.33 2.01
C GLN A 139 2.05 15.33 0.62
N ALA A 140 1.14 14.40 0.34
CA ALA A 140 0.40 14.31 -0.91
C ALA A 140 -0.96 15.02 -0.83
N GLY A 141 -1.26 15.72 0.28
CA GLY A 141 -2.52 16.44 0.48
C GLY A 141 -3.69 15.57 0.90
N ASN A 142 -3.47 14.29 1.26
CA ASN A 142 -4.53 13.36 1.64
C ASN A 142 -4.75 13.34 3.14
N ILE A 143 -6.01 13.18 3.55
CA ILE A 143 -6.37 13.02 4.96
C ILE A 143 -5.90 11.65 5.46
N ARG A 144 -5.32 11.63 6.65
CA ARG A 144 -4.86 10.42 7.32
C ARG A 144 -6.03 9.63 7.89
N THR A 145 -6.68 8.83 7.05
CA THR A 145 -7.90 8.09 7.39
C THR A 145 -7.80 7.30 8.70
N GLY A 146 -6.67 6.64 8.93
CA GLY A 146 -6.41 5.90 10.18
C GLY A 146 -6.41 6.77 11.43
N GLN A 147 -5.90 8.02 11.36
CA GLN A 147 -5.89 8.93 12.51
C GLN A 147 -7.30 9.47 12.80
N VAL A 148 -8.05 9.88 11.77
CA VAL A 148 -9.45 10.30 11.93
C VAL A 148 -10.30 9.17 12.53
N LEU A 149 -10.18 7.95 12.00
CA LEU A 149 -10.90 6.79 12.55
C LEU A 149 -10.49 6.45 13.98
N SER A 150 -9.27 6.80 14.40
CA SER A 150 -8.81 6.58 15.78
C SER A 150 -9.53 7.44 16.81
N LEU A 151 -10.07 8.60 16.41
CA LEU A 151 -10.85 9.48 17.29
C LEU A 151 -12.07 8.77 17.87
N ARG A 152 -12.66 7.82 17.11
CA ARG A 152 -13.80 7.01 17.54
C ARG A 152 -13.52 6.11 18.74
N ARG A 153 -12.26 5.92 19.12
CA ARG A 153 -11.87 5.14 20.31
C ARG A 153 -11.96 5.96 21.59
N LEU A 154 -12.05 7.29 21.49
CA LEU A 154 -12.18 8.17 22.64
C LEU A 154 -13.64 8.11 23.14
N ALA A 155 -13.82 7.61 24.36
CA ALA A 155 -15.11 7.57 25.03
C ALA A 155 -15.43 8.94 25.61
N ILE A 156 -16.12 9.76 24.84
CA ILE A 156 -16.55 11.12 25.20
C ILE A 156 -18.08 11.16 25.07
N ASP A 157 -18.73 11.63 26.15
CA ASP A 157 -20.19 11.63 26.27
C ASP A 157 -20.88 12.89 25.73
N ASP A 158 -20.12 13.83 25.16
CA ASP A 158 -20.69 15.04 24.54
C ASP A 158 -21.56 14.67 23.31
N PRO A 159 -22.83 15.10 23.24
CA PRO A 159 -23.73 14.75 22.13
C PRO A 159 -23.17 15.13 20.75
N ARG A 160 -22.48 16.27 20.64
CA ARG A 160 -21.87 16.71 19.37
C ARG A 160 -20.68 15.85 19.00
N TRP A 161 -19.92 15.37 19.99
CA TRP A 161 -18.84 14.41 19.76
C TRP A 161 -19.40 13.10 19.20
N GLN A 162 -20.48 12.59 19.80
CA GLN A 162 -21.14 11.38 19.33
C GLN A 162 -21.67 11.54 17.89
N GLU A 163 -22.29 12.69 17.59
CA GLU A 163 -22.75 13.04 16.25
C GLU A 163 -21.59 13.15 15.24
N ALA A 164 -20.46 13.75 15.63
CA ALA A 164 -19.27 13.80 14.81
C ALA A 164 -18.69 12.40 14.53
N MET A 165 -18.67 11.50 15.52
CA MET A 165 -18.21 10.12 15.33
C MET A 165 -19.14 9.33 14.40
N LEU A 166 -20.44 9.61 14.44
CA LEU A 166 -21.42 9.07 13.48
C LEU A 166 -21.13 9.59 12.07
N ALA A 167 -20.98 10.91 11.90
CA ALA A 167 -20.67 11.52 10.61
C ALA A 167 -19.35 10.99 10.02
N ILE A 168 -18.31 10.79 10.83
CA ILE A 168 -17.06 10.13 10.40
C ILE A 168 -17.33 8.71 9.90
N ALA A 169 -18.17 7.94 10.57
CA ALA A 169 -18.47 6.57 10.17
C ALA A 169 -19.23 6.52 8.84
N GLU A 170 -20.17 7.44 8.63
CA GLU A 170 -20.95 7.56 7.40
C GLU A 170 -20.16 8.18 6.24
N ALA A 171 -19.13 8.97 6.53
CA ALA A 171 -18.26 9.57 5.52
C ALA A 171 -17.33 8.54 4.84
N VAL A 172 -17.15 7.35 5.41
CA VAL A 172 -16.20 6.34 4.88
C VAL A 172 -16.72 5.79 3.55
N GLN A 173 -15.95 6.02 2.48
CA GLN A 173 -16.20 5.48 1.16
C GLN A 173 -15.04 4.58 0.71
N VAL A 174 -15.37 3.43 0.09
CA VAL A 174 -14.37 2.60 -0.58
C VAL A 174 -14.08 3.19 -1.96
N VAL A 175 -12.89 3.78 -2.12
CA VAL A 175 -12.46 4.45 -3.36
C VAL A 175 -11.63 3.54 -4.27
N GLY A 176 -11.21 2.39 -3.77
CA GLY A 176 -10.50 1.41 -4.57
C GLY A 176 -10.15 0.16 -3.77
N SER A 177 -9.50 -0.78 -4.44
CA SER A 177 -8.98 -1.99 -3.80
C SER A 177 -7.66 -2.40 -4.42
N LYS A 178 -6.73 -2.87 -3.61
CA LYS A 178 -5.46 -3.43 -4.04
C LYS A 178 -5.36 -4.90 -3.61
N SER A 179 -5.09 -5.76 -4.57
CA SER A 179 -4.90 -7.18 -4.34
C SER A 179 -3.43 -7.52 -4.14
N TYR A 180 -3.18 -8.44 -3.21
CA TYR A 180 -1.85 -8.94 -2.85
C TYR A 180 -1.86 -10.47 -2.86
N VAL A 181 -0.72 -11.05 -3.20
CA VAL A 181 -0.43 -12.48 -2.97
C VAL A 181 0.60 -12.56 -1.85
N ARG A 182 0.38 -13.48 -0.91
CA ARG A 182 1.33 -13.80 0.15
C ARG A 182 1.53 -15.31 0.19
N VAL A 183 2.79 -15.73 0.24
CA VAL A 183 3.19 -17.14 0.27
C VAL A 183 3.86 -17.43 1.60
N TYR A 184 3.55 -18.58 2.18
CA TYR A 184 4.04 -18.97 3.49
C TYR A 184 4.48 -20.43 3.51
N GLU A 185 5.47 -20.71 4.35
CA GLU A 185 5.89 -22.05 4.74
C GLU A 185 5.71 -22.22 6.25
N ARG A 186 5.26 -23.41 6.66
CA ARG A 186 5.10 -23.78 8.06
C ARG A 186 6.45 -24.19 8.64
N ASP A 187 6.84 -23.54 9.74
CA ASP A 187 8.06 -23.87 10.48
C ASP A 187 7.88 -25.09 11.38
N SER A 188 8.97 -25.51 12.05
CA SER A 188 8.98 -26.67 12.95
C SER A 188 8.09 -26.52 14.19
N GLN A 189 7.70 -25.28 14.53
CA GLN A 189 6.76 -24.98 15.63
C GLN A 189 5.31 -24.96 15.15
N GLY A 190 5.10 -25.13 13.84
CA GLY A 190 3.78 -25.12 13.23
C GLY A 190 3.28 -23.73 12.85
N GLU A 191 4.10 -22.69 12.93
CA GLU A 191 3.75 -21.32 12.54
C GLU A 191 4.04 -21.08 11.06
N TYR A 192 3.18 -20.32 10.38
CA TYR A 192 3.40 -19.94 8.99
C TYR A 192 4.31 -18.72 8.88
N ARG A 193 5.53 -18.92 8.39
CA ARG A 193 6.50 -17.87 8.08
C ARG A 193 6.33 -17.40 6.65
N PRO A 194 6.35 -16.08 6.39
CA PRO A 194 6.28 -15.57 5.03
C PRO A 194 7.53 -15.96 4.26
N ILE A 195 7.35 -16.41 3.01
CA ILE A 195 8.45 -16.50 2.05
C ILE A 195 8.62 -15.11 1.45
N ALA A 196 9.69 -14.42 1.83
CA ALA A 196 9.99 -13.08 1.32
C ALA A 196 10.38 -13.15 -0.17
N LEU A 197 9.83 -12.22 -0.96
CA LEU A 197 10.11 -12.09 -2.39
C LEU A 197 10.75 -10.73 -2.70
N ASP A 198 11.25 -10.03 -1.68
CA ASP A 198 11.90 -8.73 -1.78
C ASP A 198 13.36 -8.83 -1.32
N ILE A 199 14.20 -7.94 -1.83
CA ILE A 199 15.65 -7.94 -1.57
C ILE A 199 15.97 -7.66 -0.09
N ALA A 200 15.12 -6.93 0.64
CA ALA A 200 15.40 -6.61 2.03
C ALA A 200 15.16 -7.82 2.96
N GLY A 201 14.29 -8.74 2.55
CA GLY A 201 14.01 -9.99 3.27
C GLY A 201 14.69 -11.25 2.71
N ALA A 202 15.49 -11.12 1.63
CA ALA A 202 16.21 -12.23 0.99
C ALA A 202 17.51 -12.61 1.71
#